data_AF-A0A1B2EE17-F1
#
_entry.id   AF-A0A1B2EE17-F1
#
_cell.length_a   1.000
_cell.length_b   1.000
_cell.length_c   1.000
_cell.angle_alpha   90.00
_cell.angle_beta   90.00
_cell.angle_gamma   90.00
#
_symmetry.space_group_name_H-M   'P 1'
#
loop_
_entity.id
_entity.type
_entity.pdbx_description
1 polymer ?
#
loop_
_entity_poly.entity_id
_entity_poly.type
_entity_poly.pdbx_seq_one_letter_code
_entity_poly.pdbx_strand_id
1 'polypeptide(L)'
;MTSKRLPLPKRFNVATTEEAYGRLRALHQTYWLSNNYLLTVLLEHLDEYADREKLDTVFRTFIAEYGAPAPVPGEPSGKGMGSGMKKRS
;
A
#
# COMPACT_ATOMS: atom_id res chain seq x y z
N MET A 1 -5.41 21.32 -24.65
CA MET A 1 -5.83 19.89 -24.79
C MET A 1 -6.45 19.46 -23.48
N THR A 2 -7.63 18.84 -23.50
CA THR A 2 -8.33 18.42 -22.28
C THR A 2 -7.76 17.09 -21.83
N SER A 3 -6.96 17.09 -20.76
CA SER A 3 -6.42 15.84 -20.20
C SER A 3 -7.56 14.95 -19.72
N LYS A 4 -7.53 13.66 -20.09
CA LYS A 4 -8.47 12.66 -19.55
C LYS A 4 -8.30 12.62 -18.03
N ARG A 5 -9.41 12.70 -17.29
CA ARG A 5 -9.43 12.55 -15.83
C ARG A 5 -9.70 11.09 -15.48
N LEU A 6 -8.87 10.50 -14.64
CA LEU A 6 -9.15 9.18 -14.08
C LEU A 6 -10.32 9.30 -13.08
N PRO A 7 -11.39 8.50 -13.19
CA PRO A 7 -12.44 8.48 -12.19
C PRO A 7 -11.89 7.85 -10.91
N LEU A 8 -11.83 8.62 -9.82
CA LEU A 8 -11.35 8.17 -8.50
C LEU A 8 -12.55 7.95 -7.55
N PRO A 9 -13.21 6.79 -7.58
CA PRO A 9 -14.44 6.55 -6.82
C PRO A 9 -14.20 6.39 -5.31
N LYS A 10 -12.95 6.14 -4.89
CA LYS A 10 -12.58 5.95 -3.48
C LYS A 10 -11.60 7.02 -3.04
N ARG A 11 -11.90 7.64 -1.91
CA ARG A 11 -11.00 8.55 -1.19
C ARG A 11 -10.54 7.83 0.08
N PHE A 12 -9.23 7.75 0.29
CA PHE A 12 -8.68 7.21 1.52
C PHE A 12 -7.58 8.16 2.02
N ASN A 13 -7.45 8.24 3.34
CA ASN A 13 -6.43 9.05 4.01
C ASN A 13 -5.35 8.11 4.54
N VAL A 14 -4.09 8.50 4.41
CA VAL A 14 -2.95 7.73 4.92
C VAL A 14 -2.17 8.60 5.90
N ALA A 15 -1.87 8.05 7.07
CA ALA A 15 -0.89 8.63 7.99
C ALA A 15 0.50 8.09 7.61
N THR A 16 1.48 8.97 7.48
CA THR A 16 2.86 8.61 7.13
C THR A 16 3.85 9.33 8.05
N THR A 17 5.09 8.82 8.13
CA THR A 17 6.18 9.56 8.77
C THR A 17 6.50 10.84 8.00
N GLU A 18 7.15 11.80 8.66
CA GLU A 18 7.61 13.06 8.04
C GLU A 18 8.54 12.81 6.85
N GLU A 19 9.41 11.80 6.95
CA GLU A 19 10.32 11.44 5.88
C GLU A 19 9.58 10.93 4.64
N ALA A 20 8.62 10.01 4.83
CA ALA A 20 7.79 9.50 3.73
C ALA A 20 6.95 10.62 3.11
N TYR A 21 6.44 11.54 3.94
CA TYR A 21 5.73 12.73 3.45
C TYR A 21 6.64 13.65 2.64
N GLY A 22 7.89 13.85 3.06
CA GLY A 22 8.90 14.62 2.33
C GLY A 22 9.17 14.03 0.93
N ARG A 23 9.28 12.70 0.82
CA ARG A 23 9.43 12.02 -0.48
C ARG A 23 8.21 12.24 -1.39
N LEU A 24 7.00 12.17 -0.83
CA LEU A 24 5.77 12.46 -1.59
C LEU A 24 5.72 13.92 -2.05
N ARG A 25 6.19 14.87 -1.22
CA ARG A 25 6.28 16.29 -1.58
C ARG A 25 7.33 16.55 -2.66
N ALA A 26 8.44 15.82 -2.68
CA ALA A 26 9.41 15.90 -3.77
C ALA A 26 8.77 15.49 -5.11
N LEU A 27 8.01 14.39 -5.13
CA LEU A 27 7.25 13.97 -6.31
C LEU A 27 6.24 15.03 -6.77
N HIS A 28 5.57 15.71 -5.82
CA HIS A 28 4.68 16.82 -6.13
C HIS A 28 5.40 17.97 -6.85
N GLN A 29 6.61 18.32 -6.42
CA GLN A 29 7.40 19.38 -7.08
C GLN A 29 7.84 18.98 -8.50
N THR A 30 8.08 17.68 -8.74
CA THR A 30 8.50 17.18 -10.05
C THR A 30 7.34 17.07 -11.04
N TYR A 31 6.22 16.49 -10.62
CA TYR A 31 5.11 16.13 -11.53
C TYR A 31 3.91 17.05 -11.43
N TRP A 32 3.88 17.96 -10.45
CA TRP A 32 2.82 18.94 -10.19
C TRP A 32 1.44 18.31 -9.95
N LEU A 33 1.44 17.05 -9.53
CA LEU A 33 0.25 16.27 -9.19
C LEU A 33 -0.05 16.42 -7.70
N SER A 34 -1.32 16.54 -7.32
CA SER A 34 -1.70 16.55 -5.91
C SER A 34 -1.28 15.25 -5.22
N ASN A 35 -1.06 15.29 -3.89
CA ASN A 35 -0.64 14.12 -3.12
C ASN A 35 -1.52 12.89 -3.38
N ASN A 36 -2.84 13.07 -3.43
CA ASN A 36 -3.77 11.97 -3.69
C ASN A 36 -3.61 11.41 -5.11
N TYR A 37 -3.34 12.26 -6.10
CA TYR A 37 -3.15 11.82 -7.48
C TYR A 37 -1.80 11.12 -7.68
N LEU A 38 -0.77 11.52 -6.93
CA LEU A 38 0.50 10.78 -6.87
C LEU A 38 0.30 9.38 -6.30
N LEU A 39 -0.44 9.25 -5.19
CA LEU A 39 -0.77 7.94 -4.63
C LEU A 39 -1.58 7.09 -5.61
N THR A 40 -2.51 7.68 -6.38
CA THR A 40 -3.19 6.96 -7.46
C THR A 40 -2.18 6.40 -8.47
N VAL A 41 -1.27 7.22 -9.00
CA VAL A 41 -0.28 6.74 -9.98
C VAL A 41 0.58 5.62 -9.40
N LEU A 42 1.04 5.76 -8.15
CA LEU A 42 1.85 4.74 -7.49
C LEU A 42 1.06 3.43 -7.32
N LEU A 43 -0.19 3.48 -6.88
CA LEU A 43 -0.95 2.27 -6.60
C LEU A 43 -1.46 1.58 -7.86
N GLU A 44 -1.94 2.33 -8.85
CA GLU A 44 -2.48 1.77 -10.10
C GLU A 44 -1.39 1.15 -10.99
N HIS A 45 -0.14 1.63 -10.84
CA HIS A 45 1.01 1.16 -11.63
C HIS A 45 2.05 0.42 -10.79
N LEU A 46 1.70 -0.04 -9.58
CA LEU A 46 2.65 -0.63 -8.65
C LEU A 46 3.41 -1.81 -9.27
N ASP A 47 2.71 -2.70 -9.97
CA ASP A 47 3.30 -3.88 -10.61
C ASP A 47 4.24 -3.54 -11.78
N GLU A 48 4.18 -2.32 -12.32
CA GLU A 48 5.05 -1.89 -13.43
C GLU A 48 6.46 -1.54 -12.95
N TYR A 49 6.60 -1.07 -11.72
CA TYR A 49 7.88 -0.56 -11.19
C TYR A 49 8.35 -1.26 -9.92
N ALA A 50 7.49 -1.98 -9.21
CA ALA A 50 7.84 -2.69 -7.98
C ALA A 50 8.21 -4.15 -8.27
N ASP A 51 9.35 -4.57 -7.72
CA ASP A 51 9.73 -5.97 -7.65
C ASP A 51 8.93 -6.67 -6.56
N ARG A 52 8.18 -7.71 -6.94
CA ARG A 52 7.24 -8.42 -6.06
C ARG A 52 7.93 -9.09 -4.87
N GLU A 53 9.12 -9.66 -5.05
CA GLU A 53 9.84 -10.36 -3.99
C GLU A 53 10.43 -9.38 -2.98
N LYS A 54 10.97 -8.26 -3.48
CA LYS A 54 11.45 -7.17 -2.61
C LYS A 54 10.30 -6.56 -1.83
N LEU A 55 9.15 -6.36 -2.48
CA LEU A 55 7.96 -5.85 -1.83
C LEU A 55 7.52 -6.77 -0.68
N ASP A 56 7.37 -8.07 -0.92
CA ASP A 56 7.02 -9.06 0.13
C ASP A 56 8.02 -9.01 1.31
N THR A 57 9.32 -8.92 1.01
CA THR A 57 10.37 -8.81 2.02
C THR A 57 10.23 -7.56 2.89
N VAL A 58 9.93 -6.41 2.28
CA VAL A 58 9.71 -5.15 3.00
C VAL A 58 8.48 -5.26 3.91
N PHE A 59 7.38 -5.82 3.41
CA PHE A 59 6.17 -6.01 4.21
C PHE A 59 6.43 -6.93 5.41
N ARG A 60 7.10 -8.06 5.20
CA ARG A 60 7.42 -9.00 6.29
C ARG A 60 8.32 -8.37 7.34
N THR A 61 9.36 -7.65 6.91
CA THR A 61 10.27 -6.96 7.82
C THR A 61 9.51 -5.92 8.64
N PHE A 62 8.68 -5.11 8.00
CA PHE A 62 7.89 -4.08 8.67
C PHE A 62 6.92 -4.69 9.71
N ILE A 63 6.21 -5.77 9.34
CA ILE A 63 5.30 -6.47 10.25
C ILE A 63 6.07 -7.10 11.42
N ALA A 64 7.25 -7.66 11.18
CA ALA A 64 8.07 -8.23 12.23
C ALA A 64 8.57 -7.16 13.23
N GLU A 65 8.84 -5.94 12.75
CA GLU A 65 9.36 -4.84 13.56
C GLU A 65 8.27 -4.09 14.32
N TYR A 66 7.15 -3.75 13.65
CA TYR A 66 6.10 -2.89 14.22
C TYR A 66 4.80 -3.62 14.55
N GLY A 67 4.69 -4.89 14.15
CA GLY A 67 3.44 -5.65 14.21
C GLY A 67 2.46 -5.30 13.08
N ALA A 68 1.42 -6.11 12.94
CA ALA A 68 0.24 -5.72 12.18
C ALA A 68 -0.76 -5.06 13.14
N PRO A 69 -1.43 -3.95 12.74
CA PRO A 69 -2.49 -3.39 13.55
C PRO A 69 -3.56 -4.46 13.81
N ALA A 70 -4.03 -4.55 15.06
CA ALA A 70 -5.03 -5.54 15.43
C ALA A 70 -6.26 -5.38 14.52
N PRO A 71 -6.82 -6.48 13.99
CA PRO A 71 -8.02 -6.40 13.16
C PRO A 71 -9.13 -5.73 13.98
N VAL A 72 -9.75 -4.71 13.39
CA VAL A 72 -10.89 -4.04 13.99
C VAL A 72 -12.01 -5.09 14.13
N PRO A 73 -12.67 -5.22 15.30
CA PRO A 73 -13.74 -6.19 15.47
C PRO A 73 -14.83 -6.01 14.38
N GLY A 74 -14.95 -6.99 13.48
CA GLY A 74 -15.93 -6.98 12.38
C GLY A 74 -15.33 -6.98 10.97
N GLU A 75 -14.02 -6.80 10.80
CA GLU A 75 -13.38 -6.88 9.49
C GLU A 75 -12.95 -8.34 9.19
N PRO A 76 -13.36 -8.96 8.07
CA PRO A 76 -13.01 -10.34 7.78
C PRO A 76 -11.50 -10.45 7.58
N SER A 77 -10.81 -11.00 8.59
CA SER A 77 -9.39 -11.33 8.50
C SER A 77 -9.18 -12.24 7.29
N GLY A 78 -8.37 -11.77 6.34
CA GLY A 78 -8.06 -12.47 5.10
C GLY A 78 -7.63 -13.91 5.37
N LYS A 79 -8.48 -14.85 4.97
CA LYS A 79 -8.24 -16.28 5.07
C LYS A 79 -7.15 -16.66 4.07
N GLY A 80 -5.89 -16.72 4.52
CA GLY A 80 -4.76 -16.90 3.61
C GLY A 80 -3.46 -17.34 4.26
N MET A 81 -3.47 -18.35 5.12
CA MET A 81 -2.27 -19.13 5.42
C MET A 81 -2.69 -20.57 5.76
N GLY A 82 -2.74 -21.41 4.73
CA GLY A 82 -2.95 -22.84 4.88
C GLY A 82 -1.75 -23.48 5.57
N SER A 83 -1.95 -23.98 6.79
CA SER A 83 -1.12 -25.04 7.36
C SER A 83 -2.05 -26.21 7.67
N GLY A 84 -2.30 -27.01 6.64
CA GLY A 84 -2.97 -28.29 6.77
C GLY A 84 -1.98 -29.35 7.21
N MET A 85 -1.75 -29.48 8.53
CA MET A 85 -1.10 -30.65 9.11
C MET A 85 -2.14 -31.45 9.90
N LYS A 86 -2.90 -32.32 9.21
CA LYS A 86 -3.68 -33.36 9.87
C LYS A 86 -2.73 -34.44 10.38
N LYS A 87 -2.61 -34.57 11.70
CA LYS A 87 -2.35 -35.86 12.35
C LYS A 87 -3.44 -36.10 13.38
N ARG A 88 -4.38 -36.98 13.05
CA ARG A 88 -5.23 -37.66 14.02
C ARG A 88 -4.64 -39.04 14.20
N SER A 89 -4.20 -39.33 15.41
CA SER A 89 -4.02 -40.69 15.91
C SER A 89 -5.25 -41.07 16.73
#